data_AF-A0A7K2LZT0-F1
#
_entry.id   AF-A0A7K2LZT0-F1
#
_cell.length_a   1.000
_cell.length_b   1.000
_cell.length_c   1.000
_cell.angle_alpha   90.00
_cell.angle_beta   90.00
_cell.angle_gamma   90.00
#
_symmetry.space_group_name_H-M   'P 1'
#
loop_
_entity.id
_entity.type
_entity.pdbx_description
1 polymer ?
#
loop_
_entity_poly.entity_id
_entity_poly.type
_entity_poly.pdbx_seq_one_letter_code
_entity_poly.pdbx_strand_id
1 'polypeptide(L)'
;MAVHEHSHRTPGLHLSFRRNRPGSVTTTTAAASELDAHTVSARVLAVLRILTGFVFLWAFLDKVFGLGYATASGKGWIDGGSPTKGFLSSVAAGPLQSTFHAWAGAAWADWLFMLGLAGIGAAV
;
A
#
# COMPACT_ATOMS: atom_id res chain seq x y z
N MET A 1 -1.40 65.58 38.23
CA MET A 1 -2.45 65.57 37.18
C MET A 1 -2.06 66.64 36.17
N ALA A 2 -1.84 66.44 34.88
CA ALA A 2 -2.07 65.34 33.96
C ALA A 2 -0.82 65.19 33.06
N VAL A 3 -0.52 63.95 32.66
CA VAL A 3 0.60 63.62 31.76
C VAL A 3 0.07 63.73 30.34
N HIS A 4 0.62 64.64 29.53
CA HIS A 4 0.29 64.76 28.10
C HIS A 4 1.15 63.78 27.30
N GLU A 5 0.60 62.60 27.04
CA GLU A 5 1.11 61.60 26.09
C GLU A 5 1.17 62.19 24.68
N HIS A 6 2.38 62.32 24.12
CA HIS A 6 2.58 62.66 22.71
C HIS A 6 2.41 61.39 21.86
N SER A 7 1.35 61.35 21.05
CA SER A 7 1.12 60.30 20.05
C SER A 7 2.22 60.32 18.97
N HIS A 8 3.03 59.27 18.90
CA HIS A 8 3.92 59.02 17.77
C HIS A 8 3.10 58.69 16.51
N ARG A 9 3.13 59.59 15.51
CA ARG A 9 2.70 59.28 14.13
C ARG A 9 3.78 58.46 13.44
N THR A 10 3.49 57.22 13.08
CA THR A 10 4.25 56.47 12.07
C THR A 10 3.56 56.59 10.71
N PRO A 11 4.29 56.93 9.63
CA PRO A 11 3.72 56.89 8.29
C PRO A 11 3.68 55.43 7.82
N GLY A 12 2.47 54.90 7.64
CA GLY A 12 2.26 53.58 7.08
C GLY A 12 2.77 53.53 5.63
N LEU A 13 3.78 52.70 5.38
CA LEU A 13 4.25 52.39 4.03
C LEU A 13 3.23 51.43 3.38
N HIS A 14 2.18 51.98 2.79
CA HIS A 14 1.17 51.20 2.07
C HIS A 14 1.70 50.81 0.69
N LEU A 15 2.53 49.76 0.64
CA LEU A 15 2.98 49.13 -0.61
C LEU A 15 1.80 48.40 -1.25
N SER A 16 1.00 49.18 -1.98
CA SER A 16 -0.07 48.69 -2.84
C SER A 16 0.57 48.03 -4.06
N PHE A 17 1.07 46.81 -3.89
CA PHE A 17 1.56 46.00 -5.00
C PHE A 17 0.36 45.48 -5.79
N ARG A 18 -0.27 46.38 -6.56
CA ARG A 18 -1.30 46.06 -7.54
C ARG A 18 -0.63 45.32 -8.70
N ARG A 19 -0.38 44.03 -8.51
CA ARG A 19 0.12 43.14 -9.54
C ARG A 19 -1.01 42.90 -10.53
N ASN A 20 -1.02 43.66 -11.62
CA ASN A 20 -1.77 43.33 -12.82
C ASN A 20 -1.36 41.91 -13.24
N ARG A 21 -2.29 40.94 -13.17
CA ARG A 21 -2.07 39.53 -13.47
C ARG A 21 -2.65 39.23 -14.86
N PRO A 22 -1.89 39.31 -15.96
CA PRO A 22 -2.31 38.71 -17.21
C PRO A 22 -2.01 37.21 -17.09
N GLY A 23 -2.99 36.38 -16.71
CA GLY A 23 -2.69 34.95 -16.57
C GLY A 23 -3.78 34.00 -16.08
N SER A 24 -5.02 34.44 -15.84
CA SER A 24 -6.07 33.53 -15.33
C SER A 24 -6.44 32.39 -16.29
N VAL A 25 -6.18 32.53 -17.60
CA VAL A 25 -6.49 31.48 -18.59
C VAL A 25 -5.42 30.37 -18.56
N THR A 26 -4.13 30.71 -18.43
CA THR A 26 -3.05 29.72 -18.41
C THR A 26 -3.02 28.91 -17.12
N THR A 27 -3.32 29.54 -15.97
CA THR A 27 -3.32 28.84 -14.67
C THR A 27 -4.49 27.85 -14.55
N THR A 28 -5.65 28.17 -15.14
CA THR A 28 -6.83 27.30 -15.09
C THR A 28 -6.64 26.05 -15.95
N THR A 29 -6.10 26.18 -17.16
CA THR A 29 -5.83 25.03 -18.03
C THR A 29 -4.70 24.14 -17.50
N ALA A 30 -3.62 24.73 -16.96
CA ALA A 30 -2.54 23.97 -16.34
C ALA A 30 -3.02 23.24 -15.06
N ALA A 31 -3.80 23.92 -14.20
CA ALA A 31 -4.37 23.30 -13.01
C ALA A 31 -5.37 22.18 -13.34
N ALA A 32 -6.18 22.33 -14.39
CA ALA A 32 -7.09 21.29 -14.87
C ALA A 32 -6.34 20.05 -15.39
N SER A 33 -5.26 20.27 -16.16
CA SER A 33 -4.38 19.19 -16.65
C SER A 33 -3.67 18.44 -15.52
N GLU A 34 -3.20 19.14 -14.49
CA GLU A 34 -2.57 18.53 -13.31
C GLU A 34 -3.57 17.73 -12.46
N LEU A 35 -4.80 18.22 -12.29
CA LEU A 35 -5.88 17.52 -11.58
C LEU A 35 -6.27 16.21 -12.29
N ASP A 36 -6.34 16.22 -13.62
CA ASP A 36 -6.61 15.01 -14.40
C ASP A 36 -5.45 14.01 -14.31
N ALA A 37 -4.20 14.48 -14.40
CA ALA A 37 -3.02 13.62 -14.25
C ALA A 37 -2.95 12.98 -12.84
N HIS A 38 -3.25 13.76 -11.79
CA HIS A 38 -3.35 13.24 -10.43
C HIS A 38 -4.48 12.22 -10.27
N THR A 39 -5.65 12.49 -10.87
CA THR A 39 -6.81 11.59 -10.81
C THR A 39 -6.52 10.27 -11.53
N VAL A 40 -5.90 10.32 -12.71
CA VAL A 40 -5.47 9.14 -13.46
C VAL A 40 -4.43 8.35 -12.66
N SER A 41 -3.42 9.02 -12.10
CA SER A 41 -2.39 8.39 -11.28
C SER A 41 -2.99 7.72 -10.04
N ALA A 42 -3.93 8.39 -9.35
CA ALA A 42 -4.63 7.83 -8.19
C ALA A 42 -5.47 6.60 -8.57
N ARG A 43 -6.17 6.64 -9.71
CA ARG A 43 -6.94 5.48 -10.21
C ARG A 43 -6.04 4.30 -10.55
N VAL A 44 -4.92 4.53 -11.22
CA VAL A 44 -3.96 3.46 -11.55
C VAL A 44 -3.41 2.83 -10.26
N LEU A 45 -3.05 3.64 -9.27
CA LEU A 45 -2.59 3.13 -7.97
C LEU A 45 -3.69 2.37 -7.21
N ALA A 46 -4.95 2.82 -7.29
CA ALA A 46 -6.08 2.11 -6.69
C ALA A 46 -6.31 0.74 -7.35
N VAL A 47 -6.29 0.68 -8.68
CA VAL A 47 -6.41 -0.58 -9.43
C VAL A 47 -5.24 -1.51 -9.11
N LEU A 48 -4.00 -1.00 -9.09
CA LEU A 48 -2.83 -1.79 -8.74
C LEU A 48 -2.94 -2.39 -7.34
N ARG A 49 -3.43 -1.62 -6.36
CA ARG A 49 -3.70 -2.12 -5.01
C ARG A 49 -4.71 -3.26 -5.03
N ILE A 50 -5.88 -3.04 -5.62
CA ILE A 50 -6.94 -4.06 -5.68
C ILE A 50 -6.43 -5.34 -6.37
N LEU A 51 -5.70 -5.22 -7.48
CA LEU A 51 -5.12 -6.38 -8.17
C LEU A 51 -4.08 -7.09 -7.31
N THR A 52 -3.24 -6.34 -6.59
CA THR A 52 -2.26 -6.93 -5.67
C THR A 52 -2.95 -7.69 -4.54
N GLY A 53 -3.92 -7.07 -3.86
CA GLY A 53 -4.72 -7.73 -2.82
C GLY A 53 -5.43 -8.97 -3.35
N PHE A 54 -6.03 -8.87 -4.54
CA PHE A 54 -6.67 -9.99 -5.20
C PHE A 54 -5.72 -11.17 -5.47
N VAL A 55 -4.48 -10.94 -5.90
CA VAL A 55 -3.48 -12.01 -6.09
C VAL A 55 -3.19 -12.75 -4.78
N PHE A 56 -3.05 -12.04 -3.66
CA PHE A 56 -2.82 -12.66 -2.35
C PHE A 56 -4.06 -13.40 -1.84
N LEU A 57 -5.25 -12.83 -2.00
CA LEU A 57 -6.50 -13.48 -1.63
C LEU A 57 -6.75 -14.74 -2.46
N TRP A 58 -6.46 -14.68 -3.77
CA TRP A 58 -6.53 -15.84 -4.64
C TRP A 58 -5.54 -16.92 -4.22
N ALA A 59 -4.30 -16.55 -3.91
CA ALA A 59 -3.29 -17.49 -3.41
C ALA A 59 -3.71 -18.16 -2.08
N PHE A 60 -4.40 -17.42 -1.20
CA PHE A 60 -5.01 -17.98 0.00
C PHE A 60 -6.09 -19.00 -0.37
N LEU A 61 -7.08 -18.63 -1.21
CA LEU A 61 -8.16 -19.53 -1.62
C LEU A 61 -7.65 -20.80 -2.32
N ASP A 62 -6.72 -20.66 -3.27
CA ASP A 62 -6.09 -21.80 -3.95
C ASP A 62 -5.39 -22.73 -2.96
N LYS A 63 -4.71 -22.20 -1.94
CA LYS A 63 -4.06 -23.03 -0.91
C LYS A 63 -5.03 -23.63 0.09
N VAL A 64 -6.14 -22.95 0.42
CA VAL A 64 -7.19 -23.51 1.28
C VAL A 64 -7.80 -24.73 0.60
N PHE A 65 -8.22 -24.59 -0.67
CA PHE A 65 -9.05 -25.58 -1.36
C PHE A 65 -8.31 -26.50 -2.34
N GLY A 66 -7.07 -26.18 -2.74
CA GLY A 66 -6.36 -26.94 -3.77
C GLY A 66 -7.00 -26.77 -5.15
N LEU A 67 -7.17 -25.54 -5.64
CA LEU A 67 -7.91 -25.26 -6.88
C LEU A 67 -7.14 -25.64 -8.16
N GLY A 68 -5.89 -26.11 -8.04
CA GLY A 68 -5.10 -26.62 -9.16
C GLY A 68 -4.25 -25.57 -9.87
N TYR A 69 -4.21 -24.32 -9.39
CA TYR A 69 -3.38 -23.27 -10.01
C TYR A 69 -1.92 -23.36 -9.54
N ALA A 70 -1.70 -23.14 -8.24
CA ALA A 70 -0.39 -23.34 -7.61
C ALA A 70 -0.40 -24.56 -6.69
N THR A 71 -1.57 -24.89 -6.14
CA THR A 71 -1.78 -26.01 -5.23
C THR A 71 -2.54 -27.10 -5.97
N ALA A 72 -1.93 -28.28 -6.14
CA ALA A 72 -2.55 -29.40 -6.82
C ALA A 72 -3.89 -29.79 -6.14
N SER A 73 -4.85 -30.26 -6.93
CA SER A 73 -6.15 -30.69 -6.42
C SER A 73 -6.04 -31.82 -5.41
N GLY A 74 -6.79 -31.71 -4.31
CA GLY A 74 -6.70 -32.64 -3.16
C GLY A 74 -5.44 -32.46 -2.30
N LYS A 75 -4.67 -31.39 -2.52
CA LYS A 75 -3.58 -30.95 -1.63
C LYS A 75 -3.88 -29.61 -0.96
N GLY A 76 -5.17 -29.25 -0.89
CA GLY A 76 -5.61 -28.07 -0.15
C GLY A 76 -5.30 -28.22 1.34
N TRP A 77 -5.24 -27.10 2.04
CA TRP A 77 -5.00 -27.09 3.49
C TRP A 77 -6.09 -27.83 4.25
N ILE A 78 -7.35 -27.71 3.80
CA ILE A 78 -8.49 -28.45 4.39
C ILE A 78 -8.39 -29.96 4.15
N ASP A 79 -7.66 -30.38 3.11
CA ASP A 79 -7.39 -31.79 2.78
C ASP A 79 -6.16 -32.34 3.55
N GLY A 80 -5.60 -31.55 4.49
CA GLY A 80 -4.39 -31.90 5.23
C GLY A 80 -3.09 -31.58 4.50
N GLY A 81 -3.15 -30.87 3.38
CA GLY A 81 -1.96 -30.30 2.73
C GLY A 81 -1.30 -29.24 3.62
N SER A 82 0.02 -29.07 3.48
CA SER A 82 0.75 -28.02 4.22
C SER A 82 1.18 -26.89 3.28
N PRO A 83 0.68 -25.66 3.48
CA PRO A 83 1.05 -24.48 2.70
C PRO A 83 2.55 -24.17 2.69
N THR A 84 3.26 -24.38 3.80
CA THR A 84 4.68 -24.00 3.92
C THR A 84 5.63 -25.13 3.54
N LYS A 85 5.18 -26.39 3.60
CA LYS A 85 6.05 -27.55 3.39
C LYS A 85 6.79 -27.50 2.06
N GLY A 86 6.09 -27.24 0.96
CA GLY A 86 6.70 -27.19 -0.38
C GLY A 86 7.78 -26.11 -0.53
N PHE A 87 7.64 -24.97 0.16
CA PHE A 87 8.58 -23.86 0.09
C PHE A 87 9.76 -24.01 1.05
N LEU A 88 9.49 -24.39 2.30
CA LEU A 88 10.52 -24.47 3.32
C LEU A 88 11.35 -25.75 3.19
N SER A 89 10.80 -26.82 2.61
CA SER A 89 11.57 -28.03 2.37
C SER A 89 12.49 -27.96 1.16
N SER A 90 12.31 -27.00 0.26
CA SER A 90 13.13 -26.86 -0.95
C SER A 90 14.49 -26.21 -0.70
N VAL A 91 14.77 -25.75 0.52
CA VAL A 91 16.07 -25.19 0.90
C VAL A 91 17.12 -26.31 0.89
N ALA A 92 17.90 -26.41 -0.19
CA ALA A 92 18.81 -27.54 -0.40
C ALA A 92 20.16 -27.42 0.32
N ALA A 93 20.59 -26.20 0.68
CA ALA A 93 21.86 -25.96 1.36
C ALA A 93 21.84 -24.63 2.12
N GLY A 94 22.59 -24.55 3.21
CA GLY A 94 22.83 -23.32 3.97
C GLY A 94 22.78 -23.54 5.49
N PRO A 95 23.31 -22.60 6.28
CA PRO A 95 23.40 -22.72 7.74
C PRO A 95 22.04 -22.82 8.44
N LEU A 96 20.97 -22.37 7.79
CA LEU A 96 19.59 -22.41 8.31
C LEU A 96 18.74 -23.53 7.71
N GLN A 97 19.33 -24.41 6.90
CA GLN A 97 18.60 -25.50 6.23
C GLN A 97 17.77 -26.31 7.23
N SER A 98 18.42 -26.85 8.28
CA SER A 98 17.76 -27.68 9.29
C SER A 98 16.62 -26.95 9.99
N THR A 99 16.78 -25.65 10.24
CA THR A 99 15.75 -24.80 10.84
C THR A 99 14.52 -24.69 9.92
N PHE A 100 14.72 -24.38 8.63
CA PHE A 100 13.61 -24.29 7.68
C PHE A 100 12.91 -25.64 7.48
N HIS A 101 13.68 -26.73 7.39
CA HIS A 101 13.10 -28.08 7.33
C HIS A 101 12.32 -28.44 8.60
N ALA A 102 12.76 -28.02 9.78
CA ALA A 102 12.05 -28.24 11.03
C ALA A 102 10.72 -27.46 11.10
N TRP A 103 10.66 -26.29 10.45
CA TRP A 103 9.44 -25.49 10.37
C TRP A 103 8.52 -25.87 9.21
N ALA A 104 9.05 -26.56 8.19
CA ALA A 104 8.32 -26.97 7.00
C ALA A 104 7.11 -27.86 7.37
N GLY A 105 5.92 -27.28 7.30
CA GLY A 105 4.67 -27.93 7.68
C GLY A 105 4.43 -28.06 9.18
N ALA A 106 5.13 -27.27 9.99
CA ALA A 106 4.72 -27.05 11.37
C ALA A 106 3.39 -26.29 11.38
N ALA A 107 2.43 -26.72 12.21
CA ALA A 107 1.08 -26.15 12.23
C ALA A 107 1.08 -24.63 12.45
N TRP A 108 1.91 -24.13 13.36
CA TRP A 108 2.04 -22.69 13.62
C TRP A 108 2.55 -21.93 12.39
N ALA A 109 3.48 -22.52 11.63
CA ALA A 109 4.04 -21.89 10.44
C ALA A 109 3.00 -21.84 9.32
N ASP A 110 2.24 -22.92 9.14
CA ASP A 110 1.12 -22.98 8.20
C ASP A 110 0.03 -21.96 8.54
N TRP A 111 -0.34 -21.83 9.81
CA TRP A 111 -1.29 -20.81 10.27
C TRP A 111 -0.80 -19.39 10.01
N LEU A 112 0.43 -19.05 10.41
CA LEU A 112 0.99 -17.72 10.18
C LEU A 112 1.11 -17.39 8.70
N PHE A 113 1.49 -18.37 7.88
CA PHE A 113 1.57 -18.20 6.44
C PHE A 113 0.19 -17.92 5.82
N MET A 114 -0.83 -18.70 6.20
CA MET A 114 -2.19 -18.53 5.69
C MET A 114 -2.82 -17.21 6.17
N LEU A 115 -2.63 -16.85 7.44
CA LEU A 115 -3.07 -15.56 7.98
C LEU A 115 -2.36 -14.39 7.31
N GLY A 116 -1.07 -14.53 6.97
CA GLY A 116 -0.33 -13.53 6.22
C GLY A 116 -0.92 -13.30 4.82
N LEU A 117 -1.20 -14.36 4.07
CA LEU A 117 -1.83 -14.25 2.74
C LEU A 117 -3.22 -13.62 2.82
N ALA A 118 -4.07 -14.10 3.74
CA ALA A 118 -5.41 -13.55 3.93
C ALA A 118 -5.37 -12.09 4.40
N GLY A 119 -4.48 -11.76 5.34
CA GLY A 119 -4.33 -10.42 5.89
C GLY A 119 -3.88 -9.41 4.85
N ILE A 120 -2.88 -9.74 4.02
CA ILE A 120 -2.45 -8.88 2.92
C ILE A 120 -3.57 -8.75 1.89
N GLY A 121 -4.20 -9.87 1.51
CA GLY A 121 -5.27 -9.87 0.51
C GLY A 121 -6.48 -9.02 0.91
N ALA A 122 -6.79 -8.92 2.21
CA ALA A 122 -7.89 -8.12 2.72
C ALA A 122 -7.51 -6.64 2.99
N ALA A 123 -6.23 -6.35 3.24
CA ALA A 123 -5.78 -5.01 3.63
C ALA A 123 -5.48 -4.09 2.44
N VAL A 124 -5.14 -4.64 1.27
CA VAL A 124 -4.70 -3.91 0.08
C VAL A 124 -5.86 -3.62 -0.85
#